data_AF-A0A953W588-F1
#
_entry.id   AF-A0A953W588-F1
#
_cell.length_a   1.000
_cell.length_b   1.000
_cell.length_c   1.000
_cell.angle_alpha   90.00
_cell.angle_beta   90.00
_cell.angle_gamma   90.00
#
_symmetry.space_group_name_H-M   'P 1'
#
loop_
_entity.id
_entity.type
_entity.pdbx_description
1 polymer ?
#
loop_
_entity_poly.entity_id
_entity_poly.type
_entity_poly.pdbx_seq_one_letter_code
_entity_poly.pdbx_strand_id
1 'polypeptide(L)'
;MARRPSFFALVAIACAVNWAPTMDAHAAAQGPIGACAQTSVIDYGFRADASGSAIEYANGQVQIDYDFIEGIHHSRRGDVVRLCLTEIPIGCPPGDDRGRTYKATNLRTRESWSALDSEHSCGGA
;
A
#
# COMPACT_ATOMS: atom_id res chain seq x y z
N MET A 1 58.88 41.79 -4.77
CA MET A 1 58.26 41.57 -3.45
C MET A 1 56.74 41.75 -3.59
N ALA A 2 56.01 40.64 -3.41
CA ALA A 2 54.56 40.44 -3.26
C ALA A 2 53.54 41.18 -4.17
N ARG A 3 53.05 40.46 -5.21
CA ARG A 3 51.77 40.74 -5.87
C ARG A 3 50.64 40.09 -5.04
N ARG A 4 49.65 40.89 -4.67
CA ARG A 4 48.42 40.47 -3.97
C ARG A 4 47.54 39.61 -4.90
N PRO A 5 47.02 38.45 -4.48
CA PRO A 5 46.04 37.75 -5.29
C PRO A 5 44.64 38.30 -5.06
N SER A 6 43.95 38.56 -6.17
CA SER A 6 42.53 38.90 -6.24
C SER A 6 41.68 37.80 -5.63
N PHE A 7 40.77 38.18 -4.75
CA PHE A 7 39.70 37.33 -4.25
C PHE A 7 38.73 37.03 -5.40
N PHE A 8 38.84 35.84 -5.98
CA PHE A 8 37.76 35.25 -6.77
C PHE A 8 36.66 34.81 -5.81
N ALA A 9 35.58 35.57 -5.74
CA ALA A 9 34.34 35.13 -5.10
C ALA A 9 33.68 34.07 -5.99
N LEU A 10 33.88 32.80 -5.65
CA LEU A 10 33.09 31.68 -6.19
C LEU A 10 31.68 31.77 -5.57
N VAL A 11 30.71 32.20 -6.37
CA VAL A 11 29.28 32.04 -6.06
C VAL A 11 28.93 30.58 -6.32
N ALA A 12 28.84 29.78 -5.25
CA ALA A 12 28.27 28.45 -5.31
C ALA A 12 26.75 28.57 -5.42
N ILE A 13 26.22 28.27 -6.61
CA ILE A 13 24.77 28.06 -6.81
C ILE A 13 24.44 26.72 -6.15
N ALA A 14 23.83 26.76 -4.97
CA ALA A 14 23.26 25.58 -4.35
C ALA A 14 22.06 25.11 -5.19
N CYS A 15 22.19 23.96 -5.85
CA CYS A 15 21.03 23.23 -6.36
C CYS A 15 20.18 22.79 -5.17
N ALA A 16 19.09 23.50 -4.91
CA ALA A 16 18.06 23.03 -4.00
C ALA A 16 17.44 21.76 -4.61
N VAL A 17 17.90 20.60 -4.15
CA VAL A 17 17.22 19.33 -4.38
C VAL A 17 15.92 19.39 -3.59
N ASN A 18 14.83 19.78 -4.27
CA ASN A 18 13.49 19.68 -3.71
C ASN A 18 13.14 18.19 -3.58
N TRP A 19 13.45 17.62 -2.42
CA TRP A 19 12.86 16.38 -1.95
C TRP A 19 11.37 16.65 -1.72
N ALA A 20 10.53 16.37 -2.72
CA ALA A 20 9.13 16.20 -2.43
C ALA A 20 9.02 15.00 -1.46
N PRO A 21 8.29 15.10 -0.33
CA PRO A 21 7.98 13.91 0.43
C PRO A 21 7.24 12.97 -0.53
N THR A 22 7.80 11.81 -0.80
CA THR A 22 7.04 10.72 -1.37
C THR A 22 5.91 10.50 -0.39
N MET A 23 4.68 10.90 -0.75
CA MET A 23 3.52 10.50 0.05
C MET A 23 3.65 9.00 0.21
N ASP A 24 3.83 8.56 1.45
CA ASP A 24 4.04 7.18 1.76
C ASP A 24 2.79 6.45 1.28
N ALA A 25 2.91 5.72 0.16
CA ALA A 25 1.77 5.10 -0.48
C ALA A 25 1.09 4.11 0.49
N HIS A 26 1.84 3.63 1.48
CA HIS A 26 1.37 2.80 2.60
C HIS A 26 0.33 3.54 3.45
N ALA A 27 0.57 4.82 3.76
CA ALA A 27 -0.27 5.59 4.66
C ALA A 27 -1.66 5.90 4.08
N ALA A 28 -1.80 6.02 2.76
CA ALA A 28 -3.08 6.39 2.14
C ALA A 28 -4.16 5.30 2.23
N ALA A 29 -3.76 4.02 2.34
CA ALA A 29 -4.71 2.93 2.55
C ALA A 29 -5.15 2.82 4.02
N GLN A 30 -4.26 3.06 4.99
CA GLN A 30 -4.51 2.84 6.42
C GLN A 30 -5.23 4.01 7.13
N GLY A 31 -5.84 4.92 6.37
CA GLY A 31 -6.53 6.13 6.86
C GLY A 31 -7.87 5.86 7.57
N PRO A 32 -8.76 6.85 7.70
CA PRO A 32 -10.11 6.63 8.22
C PRO A 32 -10.94 5.74 7.27
N ILE A 33 -12.03 5.16 7.77
CA ILE A 33 -13.00 4.45 6.93
C ILE A 33 -13.44 5.36 5.77
N GLY A 34 -13.40 4.82 4.54
CA GLY A 34 -13.64 5.54 3.29
C GLY A 34 -12.39 6.11 2.63
N ALA A 35 -11.23 6.10 3.29
CA ALA A 35 -9.96 6.46 2.66
C ALA A 35 -9.62 5.46 1.55
N CYS A 36 -9.17 5.99 0.41
CA CYS A 36 -8.81 5.20 -0.76
C CYS A 36 -7.42 5.57 -1.27
N ALA A 37 -6.70 4.57 -1.75
CA ALA A 37 -5.46 4.72 -2.48
C ALA A 37 -5.54 3.99 -3.83
N GLN A 38 -4.80 4.48 -4.82
CA GLN A 38 -4.44 3.67 -5.98
C GLN A 38 -3.10 3.00 -5.72
N THR A 39 -3.03 1.72 -6.03
CA THR A 39 -1.83 0.88 -5.89
C THR A 39 -1.75 -0.07 -7.08
N SER A 40 -0.72 -0.90 -7.13
CA SER A 40 -0.58 -1.96 -8.13
C SER A 40 -0.37 -3.32 -7.48
N VAL A 41 -0.88 -4.38 -8.11
CA VAL A 41 -0.65 -5.76 -7.66
C VAL A 41 0.83 -6.13 -7.81
N ILE A 42 1.46 -6.62 -6.74
CA ILE A 42 2.80 -7.23 -6.75
C ILE A 42 2.69 -8.73 -6.96
N ASP A 43 1.79 -9.39 -6.23
CA ASP A 43 1.54 -10.82 -6.35
C ASP A 43 0.10 -11.17 -6.01
N TYR A 44 -0.37 -12.35 -6.45
CA TYR A 44 -1.75 -12.80 -6.24
C TYR A 44 -1.85 -14.32 -6.43
N GLY A 45 -2.88 -14.93 -5.86
CA GLY A 45 -3.20 -16.34 -6.08
C GLY A 45 -3.89 -16.98 -4.88
N PHE A 46 -3.58 -18.25 -4.65
CA PHE A 46 -4.02 -18.96 -3.46
C PHE A 46 -3.23 -18.51 -2.23
N ARG A 47 -3.80 -18.72 -1.06
CA ARG A 47 -3.06 -18.65 0.20
C ARG A 47 -2.04 -19.79 0.29
N ALA A 48 -1.17 -19.73 1.30
CA ALA A 48 -0.04 -20.64 1.47
C ALA A 48 -0.40 -22.14 1.54
N ASP A 49 -1.64 -22.48 1.85
CA ASP A 49 -2.19 -23.84 1.91
C ASP A 49 -2.90 -24.27 0.61
N ALA A 50 -2.74 -23.50 -0.48
CA ALA A 50 -3.43 -23.68 -1.76
C ALA A 50 -4.96 -23.59 -1.67
N SER A 51 -5.50 -23.00 -0.60
CA SER A 51 -6.91 -22.67 -0.46
C SER A 51 -7.13 -21.15 -0.53
N GLY A 52 -8.39 -20.73 -0.68
CA GLY A 52 -8.78 -19.32 -0.65
C GLY A 52 -8.07 -18.39 -1.63
N SER A 53 -7.82 -17.17 -1.19
CA SER A 53 -7.24 -16.09 -2.00
C SER A 53 -6.29 -15.22 -1.20
N ALA A 54 -5.19 -14.83 -1.84
CA ALA A 54 -4.23 -13.86 -1.33
C ALA A 54 -3.82 -12.88 -2.44
N ILE A 55 -3.62 -11.61 -2.08
CA ILE A 55 -3.10 -10.59 -2.99
C ILE A 55 -2.23 -9.60 -2.23
N GLU A 56 -1.11 -9.22 -2.85
CA GLU A 56 -0.15 -8.26 -2.32
C GLU A 56 -0.09 -7.02 -3.21
N TYR A 57 0.02 -5.84 -2.59
CA TYR A 57 0.03 -4.56 -3.28
C TYR A 57 1.33 -3.79 -3.08
N ALA A 58 1.67 -2.93 -4.05
CA ALA A 58 2.87 -2.11 -4.04
C ALA A 58 2.94 -1.05 -2.95
N ASN A 59 1.81 -0.80 -2.29
CA ASN A 59 1.74 0.05 -1.12
C ASN A 59 1.73 -0.75 0.20
N GLY A 60 2.29 -1.95 0.20
CA GLY A 60 2.53 -2.76 1.40
C GLY A 60 1.27 -3.34 2.04
N GLN A 61 0.09 -3.07 1.47
CA GLN A 61 -1.14 -3.74 1.89
C GLN A 61 -1.20 -5.15 1.29
N VAL A 62 -1.93 -6.00 1.98
CA VAL A 62 -2.31 -7.34 1.51
C VAL A 62 -3.80 -7.52 1.69
N GLN A 63 -4.38 -8.48 0.98
CA GLN A 63 -5.69 -9.01 1.35
C GLN A 63 -5.66 -10.53 1.34
N ILE A 64 -6.30 -11.13 2.33
CA ILE A 64 -6.36 -12.57 2.56
C ILE A 64 -7.82 -12.95 2.80
N ASP A 65 -8.27 -14.03 2.15
CA ASP A 65 -9.60 -14.60 2.35
C ASP A 65 -9.53 -16.13 2.25
N TYR A 66 -10.28 -16.85 3.09
CA TYR A 66 -10.38 -18.31 3.01
C TYR A 66 -11.18 -18.78 1.78
N ASP A 67 -12.02 -17.90 1.22
CA ASP A 67 -12.79 -18.17 0.01
C ASP A 67 -12.00 -17.89 -1.27
N PHE A 68 -12.39 -18.57 -2.35
CA PHE A 68 -11.89 -18.28 -3.69
C PHE A 68 -12.57 -17.02 -4.23
N ILE A 69 -11.78 -15.98 -4.50
CA ILE A 69 -12.23 -14.68 -4.99
C ILE A 69 -11.78 -14.54 -6.43
N GLU A 70 -12.70 -14.72 -7.37
CA GLU A 70 -12.43 -14.64 -8.81
C GLU A 70 -11.63 -13.38 -9.20
N GLY A 71 -11.99 -12.22 -8.66
CA GLY A 71 -11.29 -10.96 -8.96
C GLY A 71 -9.80 -10.94 -8.56
N ILE A 72 -9.42 -11.66 -7.51
CA ILE A 72 -8.01 -11.84 -7.12
C ILE A 72 -7.33 -12.76 -8.12
N HIS A 73 -7.94 -13.91 -8.44
CA HIS A 73 -7.35 -14.90 -9.34
C HIS A 73 -7.30 -14.46 -10.81
N HIS A 74 -8.16 -13.53 -11.22
CA HIS A 74 -8.13 -12.88 -12.54
C HIS A 74 -7.18 -11.66 -12.61
N SER A 75 -6.61 -11.25 -11.47
CA SER A 75 -5.63 -10.17 -11.43
C SER A 75 -4.31 -10.58 -12.10
N ARG A 76 -3.44 -9.59 -12.32
CA ARG A 76 -2.09 -9.75 -12.88
C ARG A 76 -1.15 -8.80 -12.15
N ARG A 77 0.13 -9.16 -12.08
CA ARG A 77 1.17 -8.24 -11.58
C ARG A 77 1.16 -6.95 -12.39
N GLY A 78 1.18 -5.81 -11.69
CA GLY A 78 1.10 -4.48 -12.27
C GLY A 78 -0.32 -3.94 -12.50
N ASP A 79 -1.38 -4.74 -12.28
CA ASP A 79 -2.75 -4.24 -12.36
C ASP A 79 -2.98 -3.10 -11.37
N VAL A 80 -3.51 -1.98 -11.86
CA VAL A 80 -3.85 -0.84 -11.01
C VAL A 80 -5.14 -1.18 -10.25
N VAL A 81 -5.08 -1.06 -8.93
CA VAL A 81 -6.20 -1.34 -8.03
C VAL A 81 -6.52 -0.08 -7.23
N ARG A 82 -7.81 0.25 -7.14
CA ARG A 82 -8.30 1.18 -6.13
C ARG A 82 -8.62 0.37 -4.87
N LEU A 83 -7.93 0.67 -3.79
CA LEU A 83 -8.09 0.00 -2.50
C LEU A 83 -8.65 1.01 -1.48
N CYS A 84 -9.80 0.70 -0.89
CA CYS A 84 -10.48 1.59 0.05
C CYS A 84 -10.73 0.87 1.37
N LEU A 85 -10.37 1.49 2.49
CA LEU A 85 -10.68 0.97 3.82
C LEU A 85 -12.19 1.07 4.08
N THR A 86 -12.83 -0.04 4.42
CA THR A 86 -14.28 -0.09 4.69
C THR A 86 -14.61 -0.40 6.13
N GLU A 87 -13.72 -1.07 6.85
CA GLU A 87 -13.96 -1.45 8.25
C GLU A 87 -12.64 -1.48 9.04
N ILE A 88 -12.71 -0.99 10.28
CA ILE A 88 -11.64 -1.14 11.27
C ILE A 88 -12.22 -2.01 12.40
N PRO A 89 -11.56 -3.12 12.76
CA PRO A 89 -12.04 -4.00 13.81
C PRO A 89 -12.07 -3.30 15.16
N ILE A 90 -13.02 -3.68 16.00
CA ILE A 90 -13.24 -3.09 17.32
C ILE A 90 -12.83 -4.08 18.42
N GLY A 91 -12.43 -3.56 19.58
CA GLY A 91 -12.06 -4.39 20.73
C GLY A 91 -10.69 -5.07 20.61
N CYS A 92 -9.82 -4.57 19.74
CA CYS A 92 -8.47 -5.10 19.57
C CYS A 92 -7.57 -4.86 20.79
N PRO A 93 -6.71 -5.83 21.16
CA PRO A 93 -5.63 -5.60 22.12
C PRO A 93 -4.70 -4.46 21.67
N PRO A 94 -4.04 -3.74 22.61
CA PRO A 94 -3.10 -2.70 22.26
C PRO A 94 -1.99 -3.19 21.33
N GLY A 95 -1.88 -2.58 20.14
CA GLY A 95 -0.87 -2.90 19.13
C GLY A 95 -1.23 -4.02 18.15
N ASP A 96 -2.43 -4.62 18.25
CA ASP A 96 -2.95 -5.57 17.25
C ASP A 96 -3.91 -4.86 16.29
N ASP A 97 -3.38 -4.35 15.18
CA ASP A 97 -4.14 -3.58 14.19
C ASP A 97 -4.67 -4.45 13.02
N ARG A 98 -4.54 -5.78 13.12
CA ARG A 98 -4.96 -6.74 12.08
C ARG A 98 -6.47 -6.79 11.94
N GLY A 99 -6.94 -7.16 10.75
CA GLY A 99 -8.35 -7.45 10.49
C GLY A 99 -9.12 -6.29 9.89
N ARG A 100 -8.42 -5.31 9.32
CA ARG A 100 -9.05 -4.22 8.58
C ARG A 100 -9.61 -4.76 7.28
N THR A 101 -10.86 -4.45 6.99
CA THR A 101 -11.49 -4.86 5.72
C THR A 101 -11.29 -3.77 4.69
N TYR A 102 -10.78 -4.15 3.53
CA TYR A 102 -10.65 -3.28 2.39
C TYR A 102 -11.57 -3.73 1.25
N LYS A 103 -12.12 -2.76 0.52
CA LYS A 103 -12.70 -3.00 -0.80
C LYS A 103 -11.68 -2.66 -1.87
N ALA A 104 -11.35 -3.63 -2.70
CA ALA A 104 -10.51 -3.46 -3.87
C ALA A 104 -11.36 -3.43 -5.14
N THR A 105 -10.92 -2.63 -6.12
CA THR A 105 -11.42 -2.68 -7.49
C THR A 105 -10.22 -2.69 -8.44
N ASN A 106 -10.05 -3.79 -9.18
CA ASN A 106 -9.06 -3.87 -10.25
C ASN A 106 -9.55 -3.03 -11.44
N LEU A 107 -8.79 -2.01 -11.83
CA LEU A 107 -9.20 -1.06 -12.84
C LEU A 107 -9.07 -1.62 -14.27
N ARG A 108 -8.31 -2.71 -14.45
CA ARG A 108 -8.23 -3.44 -15.73
C ARG A 108 -9.44 -4.35 -15.92
N THR A 109 -9.76 -5.20 -14.94
CA THR A 109 -10.86 -6.18 -15.07
C THR A 109 -12.21 -5.61 -14.66
N ARG A 110 -12.23 -4.50 -13.92
CA ARG A 110 -13.42 -3.88 -13.29
C ARG A 110 -14.05 -4.72 -12.18
N GLU A 111 -13.48 -5.87 -11.84
CA GLU A 111 -13.93 -6.70 -10.73
C GLU A 111 -13.60 -6.02 -9.41
N SER A 112 -14.41 -6.32 -8.39
CA SER A 112 -14.22 -5.81 -7.04
C SER A 112 -14.42 -6.91 -6.03
N TRP A 113 -13.70 -6.81 -4.91
CA TRP A 113 -13.81 -7.75 -3.80
C TRP A 113 -13.61 -7.01 -2.47
N SER A 114 -14.06 -7.64 -1.40
CA SER A 114 -13.79 -7.21 -0.04
C SER A 114 -13.11 -8.35 0.70
N ALA A 115 -12.01 -8.06 1.38
CA ALA A 115 -11.23 -9.04 2.14
C ALA A 115 -10.41 -8.32 3.22
N LEU A 116 -9.99 -9.07 4.24
CA LEU A 116 -9.22 -8.55 5.36
C LEU A 116 -7.75 -8.38 4.97
N ASP A 117 -7.05 -7.48 5.64
CA ASP A 117 -5.59 -7.34 5.53
C ASP A 117 -4.78 -8.39 6.31
N SER A 118 -5.46 -9.42 6.80
CA SER A 118 -4.90 -10.50 7.58
C SER A 118 -5.77 -11.75 7.46
N GLU A 119 -5.18 -12.90 7.77
CA GLU A 119 -5.91 -14.16 7.81
C GLU A 119 -6.95 -14.21 8.95
N HIS A 120 -6.64 -13.56 10.08
CA HIS A 120 -7.49 -13.48 11.25
C HIS A 120 -7.67 -12.02 11.67
N SER A 121 -8.83 -11.68 12.21
CA SER A 121 -9.06 -10.39 12.86
C SER A 121 -8.24 -10.25 14.14
N CYS A 122 -8.13 -9.03 14.67
CA CYS A 122 -7.41 -8.75 15.90
C CYS A 122 -7.99 -9.54 17.10
N GLY A 123 -7.14 -9.80 18.11
CA GLY A 123 -7.58 -10.43 19.37
C GLY A 123 -7.53 -11.95 19.42
N GLY A 124 -7.07 -12.63 18.35
CA GLY A 124 -6.80 -14.06 18.38
C GLY A 124 -6.71 -14.68 16.99
N ALA A 125 -6.55 -16.01 16.96
CA ALA A 125 -6.73 -16.88 15.80
C ALA A 125 -7.65 -18.03 16.22
#